data_AF-A0A7C5JVV4-F1
#
_entry.id   AF-A0A7C5JVV4-F1
#
_cell.length_a   1.000
_cell.length_b   1.000
_cell.length_c   1.000
_cell.angle_alpha   90.00
_cell.angle_beta   90.00
_cell.angle_gamma   90.00
#
_symmetry.space_group_name_H-M   'P 1'
#
loop_
_entity.id
_entity.type
_entity.pdbx_description
1 polymer ?
#
loop_
_entity_poly.entity_id
_entity_poly.type
_entity_poly.pdbx_seq_one_letter_code
_entity_poly.pdbx_strand_id
1 'polypeptide(L)'
;MAIADIQELRRNHAWDVEDVAAIRVEGHHWTAVLHTAHPTTTEETQFSVKWPMDAYLVDREVGSDQILEPRFGNRSINAWVDKIEHVESEELDNLYRPSFKGSEEGLSASRVMIRLRDGGTLDSGLVSDACRHGHGRDLADFSR
;
A
#
# COMPACT_ATOMS: atom_id res chain seq x y z
N MET A 1 -3.10 -0.49 -4.86
CA MET A 1 -3.37 -0.86 -3.44
C MET A 1 -2.06 -1.23 -2.76
N ALA A 2 -1.57 -0.44 -1.79
CA ALA A 2 -0.17 -0.52 -1.31
C ALA A 2 0.30 -1.92 -0.83
N ILE A 3 -0.56 -2.70 -0.17
CA ILE A 3 -0.24 -4.09 0.21
C ILE A 3 -0.04 -4.98 -1.03
N ALA A 4 -0.86 -4.80 -2.08
CA ALA A 4 -0.73 -5.56 -3.32
C ALA A 4 0.54 -5.18 -4.08
N ASP A 5 0.92 -3.90 -4.08
CA ASP A 5 2.20 -3.41 -4.61
C ASP A 5 3.39 -4.10 -3.92
N ILE A 6 3.38 -4.15 -2.58
CA ILE A 6 4.43 -4.81 -1.79
C ILE A 6 4.48 -6.31 -2.08
N GLN A 7 3.33 -6.97 -2.22
CA GLN A 7 3.27 -8.39 -2.58
C GLN A 7 3.91 -8.65 -3.94
N GLU A 8 3.64 -7.79 -4.93
CA GLU A 8 4.24 -7.89 -6.25
C GLU A 8 5.75 -7.70 -6.22
N LEU A 9 6.22 -6.65 -5.55
CA LEU A 9 7.64 -6.39 -5.39
C LEU A 9 8.37 -7.56 -4.70
N ARG A 10 7.76 -8.17 -3.68
CA ARG A 10 8.34 -9.33 -2.99
C ARG A 10 8.31 -10.63 -3.79
N ARG A 11 7.39 -10.79 -4.73
CA ARG A 11 7.41 -11.94 -5.66
C ARG A 11 8.57 -11.84 -6.65
N ASN A 12 8.90 -10.63 -7.06
CA ASN A 12 9.89 -10.38 -8.09
C ASN A 12 11.30 -10.11 -7.53
N HIS A 13 11.39 -9.72 -6.24
CA HIS A 13 12.64 -9.30 -5.60
C HIS A 13 12.73 -9.80 -4.15
N ALA A 14 13.90 -10.29 -3.75
CA ALA A 14 14.22 -10.59 -2.36
C ALA A 14 14.84 -9.37 -1.67
N TRP A 15 14.38 -9.03 -0.47
CA TRP A 15 14.92 -7.96 0.38
C TRP A 15 14.45 -8.15 1.83
N ASP A 16 15.32 -7.79 2.76
CA ASP A 16 15.05 -7.76 4.19
C ASP A 16 14.77 -6.33 4.69
N VAL A 17 14.26 -6.21 5.91
CA VAL A 17 13.93 -4.91 6.52
C VAL A 17 15.17 -4.03 6.58
N GLU A 18 16.30 -4.64 6.91
CA GLU A 18 17.60 -4.02 7.09
C GLU A 18 18.16 -3.45 5.79
N ASP A 19 17.76 -3.99 4.64
CA ASP A 19 18.19 -3.52 3.32
C ASP A 19 17.39 -2.28 2.88
N VAL A 20 16.19 -2.09 3.43
CA VAL A 20 15.32 -0.98 3.05
C VAL A 20 15.76 0.30 3.76
N ALA A 21 16.07 1.31 2.95
CA ALA A 21 16.38 2.67 3.40
C ALA A 21 15.10 3.49 3.58
N ALA A 22 14.18 3.45 2.61
CA ALA A 22 12.90 4.16 2.66
C ALA A 22 11.88 3.49 1.73
N ILE A 23 10.59 3.66 2.04
CA ILE A 23 9.47 3.27 1.19
C ILE A 23 8.61 4.52 0.98
N ARG A 24 8.30 4.82 -0.27
CA ARG A 24 7.35 5.86 -0.64
C ARG A 24 6.12 5.20 -1.24
N VAL A 25 4.96 5.50 -0.67
CA VAL A 25 3.65 5.05 -1.14
C VAL A 25 2.94 6.23 -1.76
N GLU A 26 2.75 6.19 -3.07
CA GLU A 26 1.99 7.20 -3.79
C GLU A 26 0.53 6.77 -3.89
N GLY A 27 -0.39 7.70 -3.61
CA GLY A 27 -1.83 7.47 -3.69
C GLY A 27 -2.60 8.75 -3.97
N HIS A 28 -3.93 8.62 -4.00
CA HIS A 28 -4.83 9.77 -3.98
C HIS A 28 -4.76 10.50 -2.62
N HIS A 29 -5.30 11.71 -2.53
CA HIS A 29 -5.25 12.62 -1.38
C HIS A 29 -5.43 11.92 -0.02
N TRP A 30 -6.46 11.08 0.12
CA TRP A 30 -6.73 10.38 1.38
C TRP A 30 -5.65 9.38 1.79
N THR A 31 -4.85 8.84 0.85
CA THR A 31 -3.69 7.99 1.17
C THR A 31 -2.61 8.76 1.93
N ALA A 32 -2.44 10.05 1.62
CA ALA A 32 -1.49 10.91 2.29
C ALA A 32 -2.03 11.48 3.61
N VAL A 33 -3.32 11.85 3.65
CA VAL A 33 -3.92 12.53 4.81
C VAL A 33 -4.34 11.57 5.92
N LEU A 34 -4.74 10.34 5.61
CA LEU A 34 -5.12 9.32 6.60
C LEU A 34 -3.90 8.55 7.12
N HIS A 35 -2.85 9.28 7.49
CA HIS A 35 -1.66 8.73 8.10
C HIS A 35 -1.72 8.89 9.63
N THR A 36 -1.22 7.90 10.35
CA THR A 36 -0.93 8.01 11.78
C THR A 36 0.53 7.62 11.96
N ALA A 37 1.33 8.44 12.65
CA ALA A 37 2.74 8.13 12.87
C ALA A 37 2.86 6.86 13.71
N HIS A 38 2.43 6.90 14.97
CA HIS A 38 2.28 5.69 15.78
C HIS A 38 0.90 5.73 16.42
N PRO A 39 0.03 4.73 16.16
CA PRO A 39 -1.26 4.68 16.82
C PRO A 39 -1.07 4.46 18.32
N THR A 40 -1.90 5.16 19.07
CA THR A 40 -2.00 5.08 20.53
C THR A 40 -3.32 4.45 20.96
N THR A 41 -4.29 4.36 20.04
CA THR A 41 -5.60 3.72 20.27
C THR A 41 -5.96 2.78 19.13
N THR A 42 -6.79 1.76 19.41
CA THR A 42 -7.32 0.84 18.38
C THR A 42 -8.07 1.57 17.26
N GLU A 43 -8.78 2.65 17.60
CA GLU A 43 -9.59 3.42 16.66
C GLU A 43 -8.70 4.19 15.66
N GLU A 44 -7.60 4.80 16.13
CA GLU A 44 -6.57 5.39 15.25
C GLU A 44 -6.02 4.39 14.25
N THR A 45 -5.82 3.13 14.69
CA THR A 45 -5.32 2.05 13.85
C THR A 45 -6.30 1.63 12.77
N GLN A 46 -7.61 1.65 13.07
CA GLN A 46 -8.68 1.29 12.11
C GLN A 46 -8.82 2.30 10.97
N PHE A 47 -8.54 3.58 11.25
CA PHE A 47 -8.60 4.66 10.26
C PHE A 47 -7.24 4.96 9.61
N SER A 48 -6.17 4.29 10.05
CA SER A 48 -4.83 4.45 9.48
C SER A 48 -4.69 3.69 8.16
N VAL A 49 -4.19 4.35 7.12
CA VAL A 49 -3.76 3.68 5.88
C VAL A 49 -2.36 3.07 6.04
N LYS A 50 -1.57 3.61 6.97
CA LYS A 50 -0.17 3.25 7.17
C LYS A 50 0.01 1.98 8.02
N TRP A 51 -0.61 1.95 9.20
CA TRP A 51 -0.40 0.83 10.13
C TRP A 51 -0.72 -0.56 9.57
N PRO A 52 -1.83 -0.78 8.83
CA PRO A 52 -2.11 -2.08 8.20
C PRO A 52 -0.97 -2.56 7.28
N MET A 53 -0.34 -1.63 6.55
CA MET A 53 0.76 -1.97 5.65
C MET A 53 2.02 -2.37 6.42
N ASP A 54 2.32 -1.66 7.50
CA ASP A 54 3.47 -1.91 8.36
C ASP A 54 3.34 -3.26 9.08
N ALA A 55 2.14 -3.55 9.60
CA ALA A 55 1.81 -4.85 10.18
C ALA A 55 1.94 -5.98 9.14
N TYR A 56 1.45 -5.75 7.91
CA TYR A 56 1.58 -6.72 6.82
C TYR A 56 3.04 -7.05 6.48
N LEU A 57 3.93 -6.06 6.52
CA LEU A 57 5.35 -6.25 6.24
C LEU A 57 6.05 -7.18 7.24
N VAL A 58 5.53 -7.27 8.47
CA VAL A 58 6.04 -8.13 9.54
C VAL A 58 5.31 -9.47 9.56
N ASP A 59 3.98 -9.45 9.64
CA ASP A 59 3.17 -10.63 9.93
C ASP A 59 2.70 -11.37 8.68
N ARG A 60 2.84 -10.76 7.48
CA ARG A 60 2.31 -11.26 6.20
C ARG A 60 0.79 -11.35 6.12
N GLU A 61 0.10 -10.78 7.09
CA GLU A 61 -1.36 -10.72 7.17
C GLU A 61 -1.79 -9.43 7.86
N VAL A 62 -3.06 -9.06 7.64
CA VAL A 62 -3.73 -7.99 8.38
C VAL A 62 -5.10 -8.50 8.76
N GLY A 63 -5.28 -8.79 10.05
CA GLY A 63 -6.57 -9.07 10.66
C GLY A 63 -6.76 -8.22 11.92
N SER A 64 -7.79 -8.55 12.70
CA SER A 64 -8.10 -7.85 13.94
C SER A 64 -6.89 -7.82 14.89
N ASP A 65 -6.19 -8.95 15.02
CA ASP A 65 -5.05 -9.11 15.94
C ASP A 65 -3.90 -8.14 15.65
N GLN A 66 -3.75 -7.70 14.40
CA GLN A 66 -2.74 -6.72 13.98
C GLN A 66 -3.12 -5.27 14.29
N ILE A 67 -4.39 -4.99 14.56
CA ILE A 67 -4.92 -3.63 14.76
C ILE A 67 -5.08 -3.30 16.26
N LEU A 68 -5.08 -4.31 17.12
CA LEU A 68 -5.27 -4.14 18.56
C LEU A 68 -4.06 -3.55 19.28
N GLU A 69 -4.34 -2.81 20.35
CA GLU A 69 -3.38 -2.13 21.23
C GLU A 69 -2.12 -2.92 21.63
N PRO A 70 -2.16 -4.24 21.92
CA PRO A 70 -0.96 -5.00 22.24
C PRO A 70 0.13 -4.96 21.15
N ARG A 71 -0.23 -4.65 19.90
CA ARG A 71 0.71 -4.54 18.79
C ARG A 71 1.46 -3.22 18.73
N PHE A 72 0.98 -2.15 19.39
CA PHE A 72 1.54 -0.80 19.25
C PHE A 72 2.98 -0.69 19.75
N GLY A 73 3.34 -1.50 20.75
CA GLY A 73 4.71 -1.59 21.27
C GLY A 73 5.65 -2.47 20.44
N ASN A 74 5.19 -3.09 19.35
CA ASN A 74 6.02 -4.02 18.60
C ASN A 74 7.12 -3.28 17.83
N ARG A 75 8.38 -3.50 18.24
CA ARG A 75 9.55 -2.85 17.64
C ARG A 75 9.73 -3.15 16.15
N SER A 76 9.32 -4.32 15.67
CA SER A 76 9.45 -4.68 14.25
C SER A 76 8.45 -3.92 13.38
N ILE A 77 7.21 -3.71 13.85
CA ILE A 77 6.23 -2.87 13.14
C ILE A 77 6.68 -1.41 13.18
N ASN A 78 7.07 -0.91 14.35
CA ASN A 78 7.53 0.47 14.50
C ASN A 78 8.79 0.77 13.65
N ALA A 79 9.66 -0.21 13.40
CA ALA A 79 10.80 -0.03 12.50
C ALA A 79 10.40 0.22 11.03
N TRP A 80 9.20 -0.20 10.62
CA TRP A 80 8.64 0.09 9.31
C TRP A 80 7.99 1.46 9.24
N VAL A 81 7.25 1.83 10.29
CA VAL A 81 6.61 3.15 10.43
C VAL A 81 7.60 4.26 10.07
N ASP A 82 8.81 4.23 10.63
CA ASP A 82 9.78 5.30 10.41
C ASP A 82 10.34 5.38 8.97
N LYS A 83 10.21 4.30 8.20
CA LYS A 83 10.76 4.20 6.83
C LYS A 83 9.73 4.53 5.75
N ILE A 84 8.45 4.58 6.11
CA ILE A 84 7.34 4.66 5.16
C ILE A 84 6.79 6.08 5.11
N GLU A 85 6.77 6.67 3.93
CA GLU A 85 6.15 7.96 3.65
C GLU A 85 4.99 7.74 2.69
N HIS A 86 3.83 8.33 3.00
CA HIS A 86 2.68 8.36 2.11
C HIS A 86 2.62 9.73 1.45
N VAL A 87 2.52 9.75 0.13
CA VAL A 87 2.57 10.99 -0.65
C VAL A 87 1.41 11.04 -1.63
N GLU A 88 0.80 12.22 -1.72
CA GLU A 88 -0.25 12.50 -2.70
C GLU A 88 0.34 12.59 -4.11
N SER A 89 -0.36 11.99 -5.08
CA SER A 89 -0.03 12.10 -6.49
C SER A 89 -1.23 12.65 -7.26
N GLU A 90 -1.01 13.73 -8.00
CA GLU A 90 -2.03 14.34 -8.86
C GLU A 90 -2.57 13.36 -9.91
N GLU A 91 -1.69 12.49 -10.45
CA GLU A 91 -2.08 11.43 -11.38
C GLU A 91 -3.10 10.48 -10.73
N LEU A 92 -2.82 10.04 -9.51
CA LEU A 92 -3.67 9.09 -8.80
C LEU A 92 -4.96 9.73 -8.29
N ASP A 93 -4.93 11.03 -7.95
CA ASP A 93 -6.13 11.80 -7.68
C ASP A 93 -7.04 11.93 -8.91
N ASN A 94 -6.45 12.14 -10.09
CA ASN A 94 -7.22 12.18 -11.33
C ASN A 94 -7.92 10.85 -11.60
N LEU A 95 -7.25 9.72 -11.34
CA LEU A 95 -7.82 8.37 -11.48
C LEU A 95 -8.91 8.09 -10.45
N TYR A 96 -8.78 8.58 -9.22
CA TYR A 96 -9.75 8.36 -8.14
C TYR A 96 -10.99 9.27 -8.24
N ARG A 97 -10.85 10.44 -8.87
CA ARG A 97 -11.91 11.47 -8.93
C ARG A 97 -13.28 10.97 -9.40
N PRO A 98 -13.42 10.07 -10.40
CA PRO A 98 -14.73 9.56 -10.77
C PRO A 98 -15.37 8.71 -9.66
N SER A 99 -14.60 7.88 -8.94
CA SER A 99 -15.11 7.09 -7.79
C SER A 99 -15.61 8.00 -6.68
N PHE A 100 -14.88 9.08 -6.39
CA PHE A 100 -15.32 10.09 -5.42
C PHE A 100 -16.65 10.76 -5.82
N LYS A 101 -16.94 10.84 -7.12
CA LYS A 101 -18.22 11.36 -7.66
C LYS A 101 -19.30 10.28 -7.79
N GLY A 102 -19.03 9.04 -7.36
CA GLY A 102 -19.96 7.91 -7.44
C GLY A 102 -19.99 7.20 -8.80
N SER A 103 -18.99 7.40 -9.67
CA SER A 103 -18.84 6.66 -10.93
C SER A 103 -18.05 5.36 -10.72
N GLU A 104 -18.45 4.29 -11.41
CA GLU A 104 -17.72 3.01 -11.45
C GLU A 104 -16.45 3.07 -12.33
N GLU A 105 -16.24 4.15 -13.10
CA GLU A 105 -15.08 4.31 -13.98
C GLU A 105 -13.80 4.75 -13.24
N GLY A 106 -13.93 5.19 -11.99
CA GLY A 106 -12.78 5.63 -11.20
C GLY A 106 -12.01 4.44 -10.62
N LEU A 107 -10.72 4.66 -10.40
CA LEU A 107 -9.81 3.62 -9.93
C LEU A 107 -9.15 4.04 -8.62
N SER A 108 -9.17 3.13 -7.65
CA SER A 108 -8.33 3.25 -6.46
C SER A 108 -6.96 2.64 -6.74
N ALA A 109 -6.00 3.47 -7.15
CA ALA A 109 -4.64 3.05 -7.49
C ALA A 109 -3.57 3.55 -6.50
N SER A 110 -2.45 2.84 -6.47
CA SER A 110 -1.22 3.27 -5.80
C SER A 110 0.01 2.82 -6.57
N ARG A 111 1.17 3.36 -6.15
CA ARG A 111 2.50 2.95 -6.59
C ARG A 111 3.43 2.95 -5.38
N VAL A 112 4.26 1.92 -5.26
CA VAL A 112 5.22 1.78 -4.15
C VAL A 112 6.63 1.80 -4.71
N MET A 113 7.41 2.72 -4.18
CA MET A 113 8.84 2.84 -4.47
C MET A 113 9.62 2.42 -3.23
N ILE A 114 10.49 1.42 -3.34
CA ILE A 114 11.38 0.98 -2.27
C ILE A 114 12.80 1.40 -2.63
N ARG A 115 13.39 2.28 -1.81
CA ARG A 115 14.82 2.60 -1.90
C ARG A 115 15.60 1.67 -0.99
N LEU A 116 16.56 0.96 -1.57
CA LEU A 116 17.48 0.08 -0.85
C LEU A 116 18.73 0.84 -0.39
N ARG A 117 19.40 0.31 0.64
CA ARG A 117 20.61 0.90 1.23
C ARG A 117 21.82 0.84 0.30
N ASP A 118 21.84 -0.11 -0.62
CA ASP A 118 22.86 -0.24 -1.67
C ASP A 118 22.68 0.79 -2.81
N GLY A 119 21.63 1.62 -2.74
CA GLY A 119 21.29 2.62 -3.75
C GLY A 119 20.32 2.12 -4.81
N GLY A 120 19.97 0.83 -4.82
CA GLY A 120 18.95 0.26 -5.69
C GLY A 120 17.56 0.82 -5.41
N THR A 121 16.69 0.77 -6.41
CA THR A 121 15.28 1.15 -6.27
C THR A 121 14.39 0.09 -6.90
N LEU A 122 13.35 -0.30 -6.19
CA LEU A 122 12.29 -1.17 -6.68
C LEU A 122 11.03 -0.33 -6.87
N ASP A 123 10.29 -0.62 -7.92
CA ASP A 123 9.10 0.10 -8.35
C ASP A 123 8.00 -0.91 -8.67
N SER A 124 6.87 -0.83 -7.99
CA SER A 124 5.73 -1.71 -8.27
C SER A 124 5.02 -1.39 -9.58
N GLY A 125 5.25 -0.20 -10.17
CA GLY A 125 4.38 0.35 -11.19
C GLY A 125 3.01 0.73 -10.59
N LEU A 126 2.03 0.97 -11.46
CA LEU A 126 0.69 1.34 -11.02
C LEU A 126 -0.15 0.10 -10.73
N VAL A 127 -0.65 -0.02 -9.49
CA VAL A 127 -1.53 -1.11 -9.08
C VAL A 127 -2.88 -0.56 -8.64
N SER A 128 -3.95 -1.01 -9.30
CA SER A 128 -5.34 -0.61 -9.01
C SER A 128 -6.22 -1.76 -8.55
N ASP A 129 -7.40 -1.42 -8.04
CA ASP A 129 -8.50 -2.34 -7.74
C ASP A 129 -9.08 -3.05 -8.99
N ALA A 130 -8.92 -2.49 -10.19
CA ALA A 130 -9.27 -3.17 -11.44
C ALA A 130 -8.47 -4.47 -11.65
N CYS A 131 -7.23 -4.56 -11.15
CA CYS A 131 -6.43 -5.79 -11.21
C CYS A 131 -7.03 -6.95 -10.39
N ARG A 132 -7.98 -6.70 -9.46
CA ARG A 132 -8.63 -7.76 -8.66
C ARG A 132 -9.79 -8.47 -9.37
N HIS A 133 -10.23 -8.00 -10.53
CA HIS A 133 -11.34 -8.61 -11.28
C HIS A 133 -10.89 -9.55 -12.41
N GLY A 134 -9.60 -9.88 -12.49
CA GLY A 134 -9.03 -10.80 -13.50
C GLY A 134 -9.21 -12.30 -13.21
N HIS A 135 -10.19 -12.71 -12.40
CA HIS A 135 -10.58 -14.12 -12.31
C HIS A 135 -11.91 -14.33 -13.04
N GLY A 136 -11.79 -14.62 -14.33
CA GLY A 136 -12.90 -15.02 -15.20
C GLY A 136 -13.24 -14.01 -16.28
N ARG A 137 -12.42 -13.95 -17.34
CA ARG A 137 -12.88 -13.93 -18.73
C ARG A 137 -11.68 -14.02 -19.68
N ASP A 138 -11.41 -15.25 -20.13
CA ASP A 138 -11.06 -15.44 -21.54
C ASP A 138 -12.16 -14.75 -22.35
N LEU A 139 -11.83 -13.64 -23.00
CA LEU A 139 -12.53 -13.22 -24.21
C LEU A 139 -11.56 -13.46 -25.35
N ALA A 140 -11.66 -14.69 -25.85
CA ALA A 140 -11.28 -15.04 -27.20
C ALA A 140 -11.88 -14.03 -28.19
N ASP A 141 -11.07 -13.70 -29.19
CA ASP A 141 -11.42 -13.27 -30.53
C ASP A 141 -12.78 -12.60 -30.74
N PHE A 142 -12.76 -11.31 -31.07
CA PHE A 142 -13.54 -10.81 -32.20
C PHE A 142 -12.75 -9.75 -32.96
N SER A 143 -11.89 -10.22 -33.87
CA SER A 143 -11.64 -9.53 -35.14
C SER A 143 -12.68 -9.98 -36.16
N ARG A 144 -13.66 -9.13 -36.45
CA ARG A 144 -14.23 -8.82 -37.79
C ARG A 144 -15.61 -8.21 -37.68
#